data_AF-A0A847JUJ5-F1
#
_entry.id   AF-A0A847JUJ5-F1
#
_cell.length_a   1.000
_cell.length_b   1.000
_cell.length_c   1.000
_cell.angle_alpha   90.00
_cell.angle_beta   90.00
_cell.angle_gamma   90.00
#
_symmetry.space_group_name_H-M   'P 1'
#
loop_
_entity.id
_entity.type
_entity.pdbx_description
1 polymer ?
#
loop_
_entity_poly.entity_id
_entity_poly.type
_entity_poly.pdbx_seq_one_letter_code
_entity_poly.pdbx_strand_id
1 'polypeptide(L)'
;ADELRPYVDGTNWATPAQAEGVRKALEWTGHCSHPVGMAVHDVGRYHEKPFEPGLVISLDPSLWVPEERLYIRVEDTGVVTEDGFESFTALAPLDLDAVEDVVGSGQ
;
A
#
# COMPACT_ATOMS: atom_id res chain seq x y z
N ALA A 1 9.66 -0.79 8.74
CA ALA A 1 9.04 -1.24 10.00
C ALA A 1 9.29 -0.25 11.14
N ASP A 2 10.55 0.10 11.44
CA ASP A 2 10.89 0.97 12.57
C ASP A 2 10.27 2.36 12.49
N GLU A 3 10.22 2.96 11.29
CA GLU A 3 9.58 4.27 11.08
C GLU A 3 8.07 4.26 11.34
N LEU A 4 7.39 3.13 11.09
CA LEU A 4 5.94 3.00 11.25
C LEU A 4 5.54 2.57 12.67
N ARG A 5 6.46 2.01 13.45
CA ARG A 5 6.19 1.45 14.78
C ARG A 5 5.63 2.46 15.78
N PRO A 6 6.13 3.71 15.86
CA PRO A 6 5.55 4.73 16.75
C PRO A 6 4.08 5.02 16.45
N TYR A 7 3.67 4.98 15.18
CA TYR A 7 2.27 5.19 14.78
C TYR A 7 1.39 4.03 15.24
N VAL A 8 1.87 2.80 15.07
CA VAL A 8 1.12 1.61 15.51
C VAL A 8 0.96 1.56 17.03
N ASP A 9 2.02 1.88 17.78
CA ASP A 9 1.98 1.86 19.24
C ASP A 9 1.21 3.04 19.82
N GLY A 10 1.19 4.18 19.13
CA GLY A 10 0.42 5.37 19.52
C GLY A 10 -1.06 5.33 19.11
N THR A 11 -1.47 4.38 18.27
CA THR A 11 -2.85 4.27 17.79
C THR A 11 -3.77 3.67 18.85
N ASN A 12 -4.92 4.31 19.10
CA ASN A 12 -5.98 3.74 19.93
C ASN A 12 -6.83 2.75 19.13
N TRP A 13 -6.37 1.51 19.06
CA TRP A 13 -7.06 0.44 18.32
C TRP A 13 -8.43 0.10 18.91
N ALA A 14 -9.44 -0.09 18.07
CA ALA A 14 -10.77 -0.46 18.52
C ALA A 14 -10.81 -1.89 19.07
N THR A 15 -9.98 -2.79 18.53
CA THR A 15 -9.84 -4.17 19.01
C THR A 15 -8.36 -4.57 19.14
N PRO A 16 -8.03 -5.52 20.03
CA PRO A 16 -6.69 -6.12 20.07
C PRO A 16 -6.31 -6.82 18.76
N ALA A 17 -7.29 -7.40 18.05
CA ALA A 17 -7.07 -8.10 16.78
C ALA A 17 -6.57 -7.14 15.69
N GLN A 18 -7.11 -5.93 15.60
CA GLN A 18 -6.63 -4.90 14.68
C GLN A 18 -5.18 -4.51 14.98
N ALA A 19 -4.87 -4.27 16.26
CA ALA A 19 -3.51 -3.94 16.69
C ALA A 19 -2.51 -5.05 16.34
N GLU A 20 -2.91 -6.32 16.50
CA GLU A 20 -2.10 -7.47 16.12
C GLU A 20 -1.94 -7.59 14.59
N GLY A 21 -3.02 -7.42 13.82
CA GLY A 21 -3.00 -7.46 12.36
C GLY A 21 -2.04 -6.44 11.76
N VAL A 22 -2.04 -5.21 12.28
CA VAL A 22 -1.13 -4.14 11.80
C VAL A 22 0.33 -4.43 12.19
N ARG A 23 0.58 -4.96 13.39
CA ARG A 23 1.94 -5.40 13.76
C ARG A 23 2.45 -6.50 12.83
N LYS A 24 1.61 -7.48 12.49
CA LYS A 24 1.94 -8.52 11.50
C LYS A 24 2.21 -7.95 10.12
N ALA A 25 1.45 -6.95 9.68
CA ALA A 25 1.69 -6.27 8.41
C ALA A 25 3.07 -5.57 8.37
N LEU A 26 3.55 -5.02 9.50
CA LEU A 26 4.90 -4.45 9.58
C LEU A 26 6.03 -5.48 9.49
N GLU A 27 5.73 -6.74 9.81
CA GLU A 27 6.68 -7.87 9.77
C GLU A 27 6.61 -8.63 8.43
N TRP A 28 5.67 -8.28 7.55
CA TRP A 28 5.48 -8.95 6.26
C TRP A 28 6.70 -8.80 5.35
N THR A 29 7.21 -9.92 4.86
CA THR A 29 8.36 -9.97 3.94
C THR A 29 8.00 -10.52 2.55
N GLY A 30 6.70 -10.62 2.23
CA GLY A 30 6.24 -11.01 0.90
C GLY A 30 6.31 -9.86 -0.10
N HIS A 31 5.74 -10.08 -1.29
CA HIS A 31 5.71 -9.06 -2.34
C HIS A 31 4.69 -7.95 -2.00
N CYS A 32 5.08 -6.71 -2.27
CA CYS A 32 4.23 -5.50 -2.16
C CYS A 32 4.44 -4.57 -3.37
N SER A 33 4.88 -5.15 -4.50
CA SER A 33 5.07 -4.44 -5.75
C SER A 33 5.37 -5.43 -6.89
N HIS A 34 5.03 -5.08 -8.12
CA HIS A 34 5.45 -5.78 -9.33
C HIS A 34 5.59 -4.80 -10.51
N PRO A 35 6.34 -5.16 -11.58
CA PRO A 35 6.36 -4.36 -12.80
C PRO A 35 4.97 -4.30 -13.44
N VAL A 36 4.63 -3.17 -14.04
CA VAL A 36 3.39 -2.97 -14.79
C VAL A 36 3.72 -2.41 -16.18
N GLY A 37 3.10 -2.95 -17.22
CA GLY A 37 3.29 -2.49 -18.59
C GLY A 37 2.27 -3.09 -19.54
N MET A 38 2.72 -3.86 -20.53
CA MET A 38 1.77 -4.54 -21.44
C MET A 38 1.02 -5.70 -20.75
N ALA A 39 1.55 -6.20 -19.63
CA ALA A 39 0.88 -7.10 -18.73
C ALA A 39 0.71 -6.46 -17.35
N VAL A 40 -0.31 -6.90 -16.61
CA VAL A 40 -0.54 -6.50 -15.21
C VAL A 40 0.65 -6.87 -14.34
N HIS A 41 1.10 -8.12 -14.40
CA HIS A 41 2.40 -8.53 -13.86
C HIS A 41 3.38 -8.60 -15.03
N ASP A 42 4.03 -7.48 -15.34
CA ASP A 42 4.95 -7.43 -16.48
C ASP A 42 6.29 -8.09 -16.15
N VAL A 43 7.06 -8.36 -17.20
CA VAL A 43 8.41 -8.89 -17.08
C VAL A 43 9.34 -7.86 -16.45
N GLY A 44 10.34 -8.33 -15.70
CA GLY A 44 11.38 -7.46 -15.14
C GLY A 44 11.76 -7.86 -13.73
N ARG A 45 13.07 -8.05 -13.49
CA ARG A 45 13.60 -8.39 -12.17
C ARG A 45 14.08 -7.13 -11.46
N TYR A 46 13.15 -6.21 -11.21
CA TYR A 46 13.46 -4.90 -10.62
C TYR A 46 14.00 -5.00 -9.17
N HIS A 47 13.75 -6.10 -8.47
CA HIS A 47 14.35 -6.36 -7.15
C HIS A 47 15.85 -6.69 -7.19
N GLU A 48 16.42 -7.04 -8.35
CA GLU A 48 17.83 -7.44 -8.47
C GLU A 48 18.77 -6.23 -8.74
N LYS A 49 18.22 -5.06 -9.03
CA LYS A 49 18.96 -3.84 -9.39
C LYS A 49 18.37 -2.61 -8.68
N PRO A 50 19.14 -1.53 -8.52
CA PRO A 50 18.57 -0.24 -8.12
C PRO A 50 17.46 0.20 -9.09
N PHE A 51 16.51 0.97 -8.60
CA PHE A 51 15.47 1.55 -9.44
C PHE A 51 16.09 2.59 -10.39
N GLU A 52 15.67 2.54 -11.65
CA GLU A 52 16.10 3.47 -12.70
C GLU A 52 14.89 4.25 -13.23
N PRO A 53 15.05 5.52 -13.63
CA PRO A 53 13.97 6.30 -14.23
C PRO A 53 13.32 5.58 -15.41
N GLY A 54 11.99 5.60 -15.47
CA GLY A 54 11.20 4.88 -16.47
C GLY A 54 10.74 3.48 -16.04
N LEU A 55 11.19 2.97 -14.89
CA LEU A 55 10.63 1.77 -14.28
C LEU A 55 9.18 2.04 -13.82
N VAL A 56 8.22 1.29 -14.36
CA VAL A 56 6.81 1.34 -13.95
C VAL A 56 6.50 0.16 -13.03
N ILE A 57 5.99 0.44 -11.83
CA ILE A 57 5.67 -0.57 -10.81
C ILE A 57 4.36 -0.24 -10.09
N SER A 58 3.73 -1.27 -9.53
CA SER A 58 2.73 -1.13 -8.47
C SER A 58 3.39 -0.99 -7.10
N LEU A 59 2.69 -0.36 -6.16
CA LEU A 59 3.01 -0.30 -4.74
C LEU A 59 1.76 -0.72 -3.97
N ASP A 60 1.70 -1.96 -3.47
CA ASP A 60 0.46 -2.57 -2.98
C ASP A 60 0.54 -3.14 -1.54
N PRO A 61 0.89 -2.32 -0.52
CA PRO A 61 0.89 -2.78 0.87
C PRO A 61 -0.50 -3.24 1.31
N SER A 62 -0.54 -4.33 2.08
CA SER A 62 -1.80 -4.93 2.50
C SER A 62 -1.83 -5.32 3.98
N LEU A 63 -3.03 -5.26 4.55
CA LEU A 63 -3.34 -5.53 5.94
C LEU A 63 -4.44 -6.59 6.03
N TRP A 64 -4.23 -7.60 6.86
CA TRP A 64 -5.21 -8.63 7.18
C TRP A 64 -5.51 -8.63 8.67
N VAL A 65 -6.80 -8.70 9.02
CA VAL A 65 -7.31 -9.02 10.36
C VAL A 65 -8.24 -10.23 10.23
N PRO A 66 -7.71 -11.46 10.27
CA PRO A 66 -8.48 -12.67 9.98
C PRO A 66 -9.70 -12.89 10.87
N GLU A 67 -9.60 -12.54 12.15
CA GLU A 67 -10.65 -12.67 13.17
C GLU A 67 -11.90 -11.84 12.79
N GLU A 68 -11.67 -10.70 12.13
CA GLU A 68 -12.71 -9.78 11.67
C GLU A 68 -13.09 -10.00 10.20
N ARG A 69 -12.44 -10.95 9.51
CA ARG A 69 -12.54 -11.16 8.06
C ARG A 69 -12.30 -9.85 7.28
N LEU A 70 -11.43 -9.01 7.81
CA LEU A 70 -11.11 -7.70 7.26
C LEU A 70 -9.79 -7.78 6.48
N TYR A 71 -9.83 -7.29 5.25
CA TYR A 71 -8.68 -7.15 4.38
C TYR A 71 -8.70 -5.76 3.74
N ILE A 72 -7.59 -5.04 3.87
CA ILE A 72 -7.41 -3.72 3.28
C ILE A 72 -6.12 -3.75 2.46
N ARG A 73 -6.20 -3.36 1.19
CA ARG A 73 -5.03 -3.10 0.35
C ARG A 73 -5.22 -1.74 -0.29
N VAL A 74 -4.17 -0.94 -0.24
CA VAL A 74 -4.08 0.32 -0.97
C VAL A 74 -2.98 0.14 -2.00
N GLU A 75 -3.29 0.44 -3.26
CA GLU A 75 -2.39 0.17 -4.38
C GLU A 75 -2.32 1.37 -5.30
N ASP A 76 -1.10 1.86 -5.53
CA ASP A 76 -0.81 2.84 -6.56
C ASP A 76 0.05 2.22 -7.67
N THR A 77 -0.16 2.65 -8.91
CA THR A 77 0.75 2.35 -10.02
C THR A 77 1.39 3.63 -10.51
N GLY A 78 2.69 3.61 -10.75
CA GLY A 78 3.41 4.79 -11.19
C GLY A 78 4.79 4.49 -11.74
N VAL A 79 5.50 5.55 -12.08
CA VAL A 79 6.83 5.48 -12.69
C VAL A 79 7.88 6.10 -11.79
N VAL A 80 9.03 5.46 -11.71
CA VAL A 80 10.23 6.03 -11.08
C VAL A 80 10.74 7.17 -11.97
N THR A 81 10.92 8.36 -11.39
CA THR A 81 11.52 9.53 -12.05
C THR A 81 12.99 9.67 -11.65
N GLU A 82 13.68 10.70 -12.16
CA GLU A 82 15.07 10.98 -11.76
C GLU A 82 15.20 11.29 -10.26
N ASP A 83 14.15 11.82 -9.65
CA ASP A 83 14.12 12.39 -8.30
C ASP A 83 13.06 11.78 -7.38
N GLY A 84 12.29 10.79 -7.84
CA GLY A 84 11.22 10.19 -7.04
C GLY A 84 10.31 9.23 -7.78
N PHE A 85 9.01 9.38 -7.56
CA PHE A 85 7.96 8.51 -8.09
C PHE A 85 6.73 9.35 -8.47
N GLU A 86 6.24 9.15 -9.69
CA GLU A 86 5.02 9.78 -10.18
C GLU A 86 3.90 8.73 -10.24
N SER A 87 2.84 8.93 -9.45
CA SER A 87 1.67 8.04 -9.44
C SER A 87 0.73 8.35 -10.61
N PHE A 88 0.37 7.33 -11.38
CA PHE A 88 -0.65 7.38 -12.44
C PHE A 88 -2.07 7.23 -11.88
N THR A 89 -2.19 6.81 -10.62
CA THR A 89 -3.46 6.52 -9.93
C THR A 89 -3.82 7.58 -8.89
N ALA A 90 -3.07 8.68 -8.82
CA ALA A 90 -3.24 9.77 -7.86
C ALA A 90 -4.61 10.47 -7.87
N LEU A 91 -5.45 10.25 -8.89
CA LEU A 91 -6.82 10.77 -8.93
C LEU A 91 -7.77 10.02 -7.99
N ALA A 92 -7.44 8.80 -7.58
CA ALA A 92 -8.23 8.05 -6.61
C ALA A 92 -7.93 8.56 -5.18
N PRO A 93 -8.94 8.95 -4.38
CA PRO A 93 -8.71 9.41 -3.03
C PRO A 93 -8.24 8.25 -2.13
N LEU A 94 -7.26 8.53 -1.27
CA LEU A 94 -6.77 7.62 -0.23
C LEU A 94 -7.10 8.10 1.18
N ASP A 95 -7.30 9.42 1.33
CA ASP A 95 -7.75 10.00 2.59
C ASP A 95 -9.19 9.56 2.88
N LEU A 96 -9.46 9.19 4.14
CA LEU A 96 -10.75 8.62 4.53
C LEU A 96 -11.90 9.58 4.25
N ASP A 97 -11.76 10.87 4.59
CA ASP A 97 -12.81 11.87 4.39
C ASP A 97 -13.04 12.07 2.88
N ALA A 98 -11.97 12.12 2.09
CA ALA A 98 -12.08 12.25 0.63
C ALA A 98 -12.74 11.03 -0.04
N VAL A 99 -12.51 9.82 0.48
CA VAL A 99 -13.21 8.61 0.01
C VAL A 99 -14.69 8.69 0.35
N GLU A 100 -15.03 9.09 1.58
CA GLU A 100 -16.42 9.26 2.01
C GLU A 100 -17.15 10.36 1.24
N ASP A 101 -16.46 11.43 0.85
CA ASP A 101 -17.02 12.50 0.01
C ASP A 101 -17.41 12.01 -1.40
N VAL A 102 -16.64 11.08 -1.97
CA VAL A 102 -16.91 10.53 -3.31
C VAL A 102 -18.03 9.48 -3.30
N VAL A 103 -18.01 8.59 -2.31
CA VAL A 103 -18.99 7.49 -2.21
C VAL A 103 -20.30 7.95 -1.55
N GLY A 104 -20.22 8.99 -0.72
CA GLY A 104 -21.23 9.41 0.23
C GLY A 104 -21.04 8.72 1.58
N SER A 105 -21.16 9.47 2.68
CA SER A 105 -21.26 8.87 4.01
C SER A 105 -22.56 8.08 4.06
N GLY A 106 -22.50 6.76 4.21
CA GLY A 106 -23.68 5.91 4.38
C GLY A 106 -24.44 6.29 5.65
N GLN A 107 -25.35 7.27 5.55
CA GLN A 107 -26.37 7.60 6.54
C GLN A 107 -27.68 6.90 6.20
#